data_AF-A0A956AW20-F1
#
_entry.id   AF-A0A956AW20-F1
#
_cell.length_a   1.000
_cell.length_b   1.000
_cell.length_c   1.000
_cell.angle_alpha   90.00
_cell.angle_beta   90.00
_cell.angle_gamma   90.00
#
_symmetry.space_group_name_H-M   'P 1'
#
loop_
_entity.id
_entity.type
_entity.pdbx_description
1 polymer ?
#
loop_
_entity_poly.entity_id
_entity_poly.type
_entity_poly.pdbx_seq_one_letter_code
_entity_poly.pdbx_strand_id
1 'polypeptide(L)'
;RAPRALFVNTAQRYGYGPPVEHSPADVCHRPEHLFNAATWLAARALSPVQVVQLHGFDAESVPEGVMAILSEGRPQPASAALSEQAARLKGAFSGDVRRFPDDITVLGGTTNVQGRLLAGLPGVRFVHVEMSVALRARLRKTAAARNALAEALFAPLGGSAP
;
A
#
# COMPACT_ATOMS: atom_id res chain seq x y z
N ARG A 1 -6.07 -13.45 -6.80
CA ARG A 1 -5.09 -14.55 -6.53
C ARG A 1 -4.69 -14.46 -5.06
N ALA A 2 -4.49 -15.58 -4.36
CA ALA A 2 -4.07 -15.56 -2.95
C ALA A 2 -2.68 -14.93 -2.77
N PRO A 3 -2.41 -14.22 -1.65
CA PRO A 3 -1.07 -13.74 -1.33
C PRO A 3 -0.04 -14.88 -1.30
N ARG A 4 1.12 -14.67 -1.92
CA ARG A 4 2.20 -15.68 -2.04
C ARG A 4 3.32 -15.50 -1.00
N ALA A 5 3.38 -14.34 -0.37
CA ALA A 5 4.34 -13.99 0.68
C ALA A 5 3.72 -12.92 1.59
N LEU A 6 4.15 -12.90 2.86
CA LEU A 6 3.77 -11.89 3.84
C LEU A 6 5.03 -11.44 4.60
N PHE A 7 5.27 -10.13 4.63
CA PHE A 7 6.34 -9.51 5.38
C PHE A 7 5.74 -8.54 6.40
N VAL A 8 6.00 -8.74 7.69
CA VAL A 8 5.41 -7.94 8.77
C VAL A 8 6.50 -7.28 9.59
N ASN A 9 6.59 -5.95 9.55
CA ASN A 9 7.44 -5.21 10.47
C ASN A 9 6.65 -4.93 11.76
N THR A 10 7.08 -5.53 12.86
CA THR A 10 6.48 -5.32 14.19
C THR A 10 7.24 -4.29 15.03
N ALA A 11 8.39 -3.79 14.55
CA ALA A 11 9.15 -2.75 15.23
C ALA A 11 8.48 -1.38 15.04
N GLN A 12 8.46 -0.58 16.10
CA GLN A 12 7.94 0.78 16.06
C GLN A 12 8.86 1.63 15.16
N ARG A 13 8.28 2.29 14.14
CA ARG A 13 9.02 3.01 13.08
C ARG A 13 10.08 3.97 13.60
N TYR A 14 9.78 4.72 14.65
CA TYR A 14 10.62 5.73 15.28
C TYR A 14 11.47 5.21 16.46
N GLY A 15 11.42 3.91 16.76
CA GLY A 15 12.04 3.28 17.94
C GLY A 15 11.16 3.31 19.20
N TYR A 16 11.62 2.61 20.25
CA TYR A 16 10.91 2.55 21.54
C TYR A 16 11.23 3.73 22.48
N GLY A 17 12.00 4.72 22.01
CA GLY A 17 12.37 5.94 22.72
C GLY A 17 11.75 7.19 22.11
N PRO A 18 12.31 8.39 22.37
CA PRO A 18 11.93 9.61 21.65
C PRO A 18 11.95 9.37 20.14
N PRO A 19 11.00 9.93 19.36
CA PRO A 19 10.94 9.67 17.94
C PRO A 19 12.26 10.03 17.24
N VAL A 20 12.93 9.05 16.67
CA VAL A 20 14.14 9.27 15.86
C VAL A 20 13.75 9.20 14.39
N GLU A 21 13.93 10.33 13.69
CA GLU A 21 13.81 10.37 12.24
C GLU A 21 14.83 9.41 11.62
N HIS A 22 14.39 8.63 10.63
CA HIS A 22 15.18 7.55 10.04
C HIS A 22 15.64 6.48 11.04
N SER A 23 14.91 6.19 12.13
CA SER A 23 15.22 5.02 12.97
C SER A 23 15.49 3.76 12.13
N PRO A 24 16.36 2.83 12.59
CA PRO A 24 16.62 1.57 11.89
C PRO A 24 15.36 0.75 11.60
N ALA A 25 14.28 0.98 12.37
CA ALA A 25 12.97 0.37 12.18
C ALA A 25 12.12 1.03 11.08
N ASP A 26 12.56 2.15 10.48
CA ASP A 26 11.92 2.78 9.32
C ASP A 26 12.29 2.05 8.02
N VAL A 27 11.71 0.86 7.89
CA VAL A 27 11.94 -0.07 6.79
C VAL A 27 11.75 0.57 5.41
N CYS A 28 10.80 1.48 5.28
CA CYS A 28 10.41 2.05 3.99
C CYS A 28 11.41 3.08 3.46
N HIS A 29 12.31 3.58 4.30
CA HIS A 29 13.26 4.64 3.95
C HIS A 29 14.73 4.21 4.06
N ARG A 30 15.00 2.95 4.42
CA ARG A 30 16.36 2.40 4.62
C ARG A 30 16.73 1.42 3.50
N PRO A 31 17.53 1.83 2.48
CA PRO A 31 17.84 0.98 1.34
C PRO A 31 18.41 -0.40 1.70
N GLU A 32 19.22 -0.45 2.75
CA GLU A 32 19.94 -1.65 3.20
C GLU A 32 19.06 -2.58 4.06
N HIS A 33 17.82 -2.20 4.35
CA HIS A 33 16.96 -2.98 5.22
C HIS A 33 16.57 -4.32 4.58
N LEU A 34 16.64 -5.42 5.35
CA LEU A 34 16.37 -6.78 4.87
C LEU A 34 15.00 -6.94 4.19
N PHE A 35 14.01 -6.16 4.59
CA PHE A 35 12.69 -6.13 3.94
C PHE A 35 12.77 -5.66 2.48
N ASN A 36 13.62 -4.69 2.18
CA ASN A 36 13.77 -4.17 0.83
C ASN A 36 14.48 -5.20 -0.05
N ALA A 37 15.50 -5.87 0.48
CA ALA A 37 16.14 -7.02 -0.16
C ALA A 37 15.15 -8.18 -0.41
N ALA A 38 14.40 -8.58 0.62
CA ALA A 38 13.40 -9.65 0.52
C ALA A 38 12.28 -9.31 -0.48
N THR A 39 11.79 -8.06 -0.46
CA THR A 39 10.76 -7.57 -1.40
C THR A 39 11.27 -7.60 -2.83
N TRP A 40 12.49 -7.13 -3.07
CA TRP A 40 13.10 -7.15 -4.41
C TRP A 40 13.32 -8.57 -4.94
N LEU A 41 13.87 -9.47 -4.11
CA LEU A 41 14.08 -10.87 -4.47
C LEU A 41 12.75 -11.57 -4.76
N ALA A 42 11.74 -11.39 -3.90
CA ALA A 42 10.42 -11.98 -4.09
C ALA A 42 9.75 -11.45 -5.37
N ALA A 43 9.83 -10.15 -5.64
CA ALA A 43 9.25 -9.56 -6.84
C ALA A 43 9.83 -10.16 -8.12
N ARG A 44 11.16 -10.37 -8.16
CA ARG A 44 11.84 -10.99 -9.30
C ARG A 44 11.52 -12.48 -9.44
N ALA A 45 11.48 -13.22 -8.35
CA ALA A 45 11.22 -14.66 -8.37
C ALA A 45 9.75 -15.02 -8.67
N LEU A 46 8.81 -14.12 -8.35
CA LEU A 46 7.37 -14.39 -8.42
C LEU A 46 6.68 -13.71 -9.62
N SER A 47 7.41 -12.96 -10.45
CA SER A 47 6.85 -12.19 -11.57
C SER A 47 6.07 -13.10 -12.56
N PRO A 48 4.88 -12.67 -13.05
CA PRO A 48 4.21 -11.41 -12.74
C PRO A 48 3.58 -11.39 -11.34
N VAL A 49 3.75 -10.28 -10.62
CA VAL A 49 3.31 -10.15 -9.22
C VAL A 49 2.92 -8.71 -8.86
N GLN A 50 1.99 -8.56 -7.91
CA GLN A 50 1.68 -7.29 -7.28
C GLN A 50 2.18 -7.29 -5.84
N VAL A 51 2.96 -6.29 -5.48
CA VAL A 51 3.36 -6.00 -4.11
C VAL A 51 2.42 -4.94 -3.57
N VAL A 52 1.71 -5.28 -2.49
CA VAL A 52 0.83 -4.35 -1.77
C VAL A 52 1.47 -4.04 -0.44
N GLN A 53 1.73 -2.76 -0.18
CA GLN A 53 2.27 -2.29 1.09
C GLN A 53 1.18 -1.54 1.86
N LEU A 54 0.89 -2.02 3.06
CA LEU A 54 -0.17 -1.49 3.91
C LEU A 54 0.42 -0.63 5.02
N HIS A 55 -0.08 0.61 5.13
CA HIS A 55 0.25 1.59 6.15
C HIS A 55 -1.02 2.14 6.79
N GLY A 56 -0.84 3.01 7.78
CA GLY A 56 -1.94 3.76 8.35
C GLY A 56 -1.53 5.17 8.72
N PHE A 57 -2.46 6.10 8.53
CA PHE A 57 -2.33 7.50 8.92
C PHE A 57 -3.20 7.81 10.14
N ASP A 58 -2.89 8.94 10.77
CA ASP A 58 -3.72 9.60 11.78
C ASP A 58 -4.68 10.62 11.14
N ALA A 59 -5.71 11.01 11.88
CA ALA A 59 -6.78 11.86 11.34
C ALA A 59 -6.32 13.29 11.02
N GLU A 60 -5.19 13.74 11.57
CA GLU A 60 -4.68 15.11 11.40
C GLU A 60 -3.94 15.30 10.08
N SER A 61 -3.42 14.21 9.51
CA SER A 61 -2.59 14.24 8.30
C SER A 61 -3.38 14.37 6.99
N VAL A 62 -4.72 14.23 7.02
CA VAL A 62 -5.57 14.17 5.83
C VAL A 62 -6.93 14.84 6.06
N PRO A 63 -7.66 15.24 4.99
CA PRO A 63 -9.03 15.72 5.13
C PRO A 63 -9.94 14.71 5.87
N GLU A 64 -10.87 15.24 6.65
CA GLU A 64 -11.84 14.42 7.39
C GLU A 64 -12.64 13.52 6.45
N GLY A 65 -12.90 12.28 6.88
CA GLY A 65 -13.69 11.30 6.13
C GLY A 65 -12.89 10.46 5.13
N VAL A 66 -11.65 10.83 4.81
CA VAL A 66 -10.76 9.99 3.98
C VAL A 66 -10.48 8.67 4.72
N MET A 67 -10.90 7.56 4.12
CA MET A 67 -10.73 6.22 4.68
C MET A 67 -9.46 5.54 4.20
N ALA A 68 -9.09 5.73 2.95
CA ALA A 68 -7.87 5.18 2.37
C ALA A 68 -7.30 6.05 1.26
N ILE A 69 -5.99 5.99 1.09
CA ILE A 69 -5.28 6.58 -0.04
C ILE A 69 -4.51 5.48 -0.75
N LEU A 70 -4.68 5.38 -2.07
CA LEU A 70 -3.94 4.45 -2.93
C LEU A 70 -2.93 5.20 -3.77
N SER A 71 -1.74 4.63 -3.91
CA SER A 71 -0.65 5.19 -4.72
C SER A 71 0.20 4.09 -5.35
N GLU A 72 0.86 4.40 -6.45
CA GLU A 72 1.92 3.55 -7.02
C GLU A 72 3.32 3.92 -6.50
N GLY A 73 3.42 4.75 -5.46
CA GLY A 73 4.69 5.16 -4.87
C GLY A 73 5.48 6.15 -5.72
N ARG A 74 4.82 6.86 -6.65
CA ARG A 74 5.46 7.77 -7.60
C ARG A 74 4.56 8.97 -7.93
N PRO A 75 5.13 10.13 -8.30
CA PRO A 75 4.37 11.33 -8.63
C PRO A 75 3.88 11.31 -10.09
N GLN A 76 3.25 10.22 -10.52
CA GLN A 76 2.59 10.13 -11.84
C GLN A 76 1.10 9.82 -11.65
N PRO A 77 0.24 10.22 -12.60
CA PRO A 77 -1.18 9.92 -12.55
C PRO A 77 -1.48 8.44 -12.31
N ALA A 78 -2.56 8.15 -11.59
CA ALA A 78 -2.92 6.79 -11.25
C ALA A 78 -3.18 5.94 -12.51
N SER A 79 -2.63 4.73 -12.55
CA SER A 79 -2.96 3.79 -13.61
C SER A 79 -4.44 3.37 -13.58
N ALA A 80 -4.93 2.85 -14.70
CA ALA A 80 -6.28 2.27 -14.76
C ALA A 80 -6.47 1.14 -13.73
N ALA A 81 -5.42 0.34 -13.53
CA ALA A 81 -5.38 -0.72 -12.52
C ALA A 81 -5.56 -0.19 -11.09
N LEU A 82 -4.80 0.85 -10.72
CA LEU A 82 -4.92 1.48 -9.40
C LEU A 82 -6.31 2.10 -9.22
N SER A 83 -6.85 2.72 -10.29
CA SER A 83 -8.17 3.34 -10.28
C SER A 83 -9.30 2.32 -10.09
N GLU A 84 -9.20 1.14 -10.72
CA GLU A 84 -10.13 0.04 -10.50
C GLU A 84 -10.07 -0.47 -9.05
N GLN A 85 -8.87 -0.61 -8.48
CA GLN A 85 -8.70 -1.02 -7.07
C GLN A 85 -9.30 0.01 -6.10
N ALA A 86 -9.09 1.30 -6.36
CA ALA A 86 -9.67 2.37 -5.56
C ALA A 86 -11.20 2.35 -5.62
N ALA A 87 -11.79 2.13 -6.80
CA ALA A 87 -13.23 2.01 -6.97
C ALA A 87 -13.81 0.79 -6.22
N ARG A 88 -13.14 -0.37 -6.29
CA ARG A 88 -13.53 -1.58 -5.54
C ARG A 88 -13.47 -1.33 -4.03
N LEU A 89 -12.42 -0.68 -3.56
CA LEU A 89 -12.26 -0.36 -2.13
C LEU A 89 -13.33 0.62 -1.66
N LYS A 90 -13.65 1.64 -2.47
CA LYS A 90 -14.74 2.58 -2.22
C LYS A 90 -16.08 1.85 -2.08
N GLY A 91 -16.39 0.93 -3.00
CA GLY A 91 -17.62 0.11 -2.94
C GLY A 91 -17.68 -0.83 -1.73
N ALA A 92 -16.55 -1.43 -1.34
CA ALA A 92 -16.49 -2.38 -0.24
C ALA A 92 -16.69 -1.74 1.16
N PHE A 93 -16.29 -0.49 1.32
CA PHE A 93 -16.28 0.17 2.63
C PHE A 93 -17.22 1.36 2.73
N SER A 94 -17.83 1.79 1.62
CA SER A 94 -18.74 2.95 1.54
C SER A 94 -18.11 4.23 2.10
N GLY A 95 -16.83 4.46 1.81
CA GLY A 95 -16.05 5.57 2.33
C GLY A 95 -15.29 6.35 1.26
N ASP A 96 -14.72 7.49 1.64
CA ASP A 96 -13.88 8.28 0.75
C ASP A 96 -12.52 7.58 0.54
N VAL A 97 -12.24 7.22 -0.71
CA VAL A 97 -10.99 6.60 -1.13
C VAL A 97 -10.38 7.51 -2.19
N ARG A 98 -9.16 7.99 -1.92
CA ARG A 98 -8.43 8.92 -2.77
C ARG A 98 -7.26 8.24 -3.45
N ARG A 99 -6.90 8.70 -4.64
CA ARG A 99 -5.69 8.28 -5.35
C ARG A 99 -4.67 9.41 -5.30
N PHE A 100 -3.43 9.06 -5.02
CA PHE A 100 -2.31 9.99 -5.21
C PHE A 100 -1.73 9.81 -6.62
N PRO A 101 -1.35 10.90 -7.33
CA PRO A 101 -1.51 12.30 -6.96
C PRO A 101 -2.86 12.91 -7.41
N ASP A 102 -3.70 12.13 -8.10
CA ASP A 102 -4.90 12.62 -8.80
C ASP A 102 -5.92 13.34 -7.90
N ASP A 103 -6.24 12.72 -6.75
CA ASP A 103 -7.31 13.16 -5.85
C ASP A 103 -6.76 13.76 -4.54
N ILE A 104 -5.49 13.49 -4.22
CA ILE A 104 -4.78 14.00 -3.04
C ILE A 104 -3.27 14.05 -3.28
N THR A 105 -2.60 15.04 -2.68
CA THR A 105 -1.16 15.33 -2.90
C THR A 105 -0.25 14.95 -1.72
N VAL A 106 -0.78 14.26 -0.71
CA VAL A 106 -0.02 13.76 0.45
C VAL A 106 -0.09 12.24 0.55
N LEU A 107 0.81 11.65 1.36
CA LEU A 107 0.85 10.21 1.64
C LEU A 107 0.99 9.31 0.39
N GLY A 108 1.59 9.84 -0.67
CA GLY A 108 1.82 9.13 -1.92
C GLY A 108 2.92 8.06 -1.87
N GLY A 109 3.65 7.90 -0.77
CA GLY A 109 4.75 6.94 -0.65
C GLY A 109 5.90 7.17 -1.63
N THR A 110 6.10 8.41 -2.11
CA THR A 110 7.07 8.74 -3.18
C THR A 110 8.53 8.62 -2.75
N THR A 111 8.81 8.68 -1.45
CA THR A 111 10.13 8.46 -0.86
C THR A 111 10.42 6.99 -0.56
N ASN A 112 9.42 6.11 -0.73
CA ASN A 112 9.50 4.71 -0.38
C ASN A 112 10.51 3.95 -1.24
N VAL A 113 11.47 3.31 -0.58
CA VAL A 113 12.49 2.50 -1.25
C VAL A 113 11.87 1.37 -2.07
N GLN A 114 10.84 0.70 -1.56
CA GLN A 114 10.20 -0.43 -2.26
C GLN A 114 9.51 0.03 -3.54
N GLY A 115 8.76 1.14 -3.50
CA GLY A 115 8.13 1.70 -4.71
C GLY A 115 9.17 1.99 -5.80
N ARG A 116 10.29 2.61 -5.44
CA ARG A 116 11.40 2.90 -6.35
C ARG A 116 12.10 1.64 -6.86
N LEU A 117 12.38 0.66 -6.00
CA LEU A 117 13.03 -0.61 -6.38
C LEU A 117 12.19 -1.42 -7.38
N LEU A 118 10.86 -1.34 -7.27
CA LEU A 118 9.95 -2.16 -8.07
C LEU A 118 9.50 -1.47 -9.37
N ALA A 119 9.56 -0.14 -9.45
CA ALA A 119 9.02 0.65 -10.57
C ALA A 119 9.55 0.25 -11.96
N GLY A 120 10.77 -0.30 -12.04
CA GLY A 120 11.42 -0.71 -13.30
C GLY A 120 11.33 -2.21 -13.62
N LEU A 121 10.67 -3.02 -12.80
CA LEU A 121 10.63 -4.47 -12.99
C LEU A 121 9.46 -4.89 -13.89
N PRO A 122 9.71 -5.55 -15.04
CA PRO A 122 8.65 -6.04 -15.92
C PRO A 122 7.71 -7.02 -15.20
N GLY A 123 6.41 -6.83 -15.39
CA GLY A 123 5.38 -7.68 -14.78
C GLY A 123 5.17 -7.48 -13.28
N VAL A 124 5.85 -6.51 -12.66
CA VAL A 124 5.69 -6.17 -11.25
C VAL A 124 4.87 -4.89 -11.08
N ARG A 125 3.88 -4.92 -10.18
CA ARG A 125 3.16 -3.73 -9.75
C ARG A 125 3.40 -3.45 -8.27
N PHE A 126 3.47 -2.18 -7.90
CA PHE A 126 3.52 -1.74 -6.51
C PHE A 126 2.27 -0.93 -6.19
N VAL A 127 1.60 -1.27 -5.08
CA VAL A 127 0.42 -0.56 -4.57
C VAL A 127 0.69 -0.20 -3.12
N HIS A 128 0.83 1.09 -2.86
CA HIS A 128 0.91 1.68 -1.53
C HIS A 128 -0.51 2.00 -1.06
N VAL A 129 -0.88 1.52 0.13
CA VAL A 129 -2.21 1.74 0.72
C VAL A 129 -2.04 2.34 2.09
N GLU A 130 -2.58 3.53 2.26
CA GLU A 130 -2.61 4.27 3.51
C GLU A 130 -4.02 4.20 4.07
N MET A 131 -4.19 3.74 5.32
CA MET A 131 -5.50 3.46 5.92
C MET A 131 -5.78 4.28 7.19
N SER A 132 -6.98 4.86 7.27
CA SER A 132 -7.42 5.59 8.45
C SER A 132 -7.51 4.70 9.69
N VAL A 133 -7.48 5.33 10.88
CA VAL A 133 -7.71 4.65 12.16
C VAL A 133 -9.03 3.87 12.15
N ALA A 134 -10.10 4.47 11.60
CA ALA A 134 -11.43 3.86 11.52
C ALA A 134 -11.44 2.60 10.65
N LEU A 135 -10.81 2.66 9.47
CA LEU A 135 -10.68 1.49 8.58
C LEU A 135 -9.90 0.37 9.26
N ARG A 136 -8.74 0.68 9.86
CA ARG A 136 -7.93 -0.29 10.60
C ARG A 136 -8.69 -0.91 11.78
N ALA A 137 -9.50 -0.12 12.49
CA ALA A 137 -10.36 -0.64 13.55
C ALA A 137 -11.40 -1.63 13.03
N ARG A 138 -12.03 -1.36 11.87
CA ARG A 138 -12.99 -2.26 11.23
C ARG A 138 -12.34 -3.58 10.79
N LEU A 139 -11.15 -3.52 10.20
CA LEU A 139 -10.39 -4.71 9.75
C LEU A 139 -9.99 -5.64 10.92
N ARG A 140 -9.71 -5.10 12.10
CA ARG A 140 -9.45 -5.90 13.31
C ARG A 140 -10.69 -6.64 13.81
N LYS A 141 -11.87 -6.05 13.66
CA LYS A 141 -13.12 -6.57 14.23
C LYS A 141 -13.69 -7.77 13.46
N THR A 142 -13.63 -7.79 12.13
CA THR A 142 -14.34 -8.82 11.35
C THR A 142 -13.51 -9.44 10.24
N ALA A 143 -13.67 -10.75 10.04
CA ALA A 143 -13.10 -11.46 8.89
C ALA A 143 -13.70 -10.95 7.57
N ALA A 144 -14.99 -10.60 7.56
CA ALA A 144 -15.68 -10.03 6.39
C ALA A 144 -14.99 -8.74 5.90
N ALA A 145 -14.57 -7.84 6.80
CA ALA A 145 -13.83 -6.64 6.41
C ALA A 145 -12.46 -6.98 5.81
N ARG A 146 -11.74 -7.96 6.37
CA ARG A 146 -10.44 -8.40 5.82
C ARG A 146 -10.60 -9.04 4.44
N ASN A 147 -11.64 -9.85 4.25
CA ASN A 147 -11.95 -10.45 2.96
C ASN A 147 -12.30 -9.36 1.93
N ALA A 148 -13.12 -8.37 2.30
CA ALA A 148 -13.47 -7.27 1.40
C ALA A 148 -12.24 -6.44 0.97
N LEU A 149 -11.30 -6.20 1.89
CA LEU A 149 -10.02 -5.56 1.56
C LEU A 149 -9.19 -6.43 0.60
N ALA A 150 -9.10 -7.74 0.89
CA ALA A 150 -8.34 -8.66 0.06
C ALA A 150 -8.91 -8.75 -1.37
N GLU A 151 -10.23 -8.82 -1.52
CA GLU A 151 -10.89 -8.81 -2.81
C GLU A 151 -10.65 -7.50 -3.56
N ALA A 152 -10.80 -6.35 -2.89
CA ALA A 152 -10.57 -5.05 -3.53
C ALA A 152 -9.15 -4.89 -4.07
N LEU A 153 -8.15 -5.44 -3.38
CA LEU A 153 -6.73 -5.28 -3.74
C LEU A 153 -6.17 -6.39 -4.62
N PHE A 154 -6.64 -7.64 -4.48
CA PHE A 154 -6.00 -8.82 -5.09
C PHE A 154 -6.89 -9.61 -6.05
N ALA A 155 -8.18 -9.29 -6.17
CA ALA A 155 -9.01 -9.88 -7.22
C ALA A 155 -8.42 -9.54 -8.61
N PRO A 156 -8.51 -10.44 -9.60
CA PRO A 156 -8.06 -10.15 -10.96
C PRO A 156 -8.62 -8.80 -11.41
N LEU A 157 -7.75 -7.94 -11.93
CA LEU A 157 -8.19 -6.72 -12.59
C LEU A 157 -8.89 -7.12 -13.89
N GLY A 158 -9.97 -6.43 -14.24
CA GLY A 158 -10.69 -6.71 -15.47
C GLY A 158 -9.74 -6.59 -16.65
N GLY A 159 -9.47 -7.70 -17.34
CA GLY A 159 -8.78 -7.71 -18.62
C GLY A 159 -9.76 -8.21 -19.67
N SER A 160 -10.14 -7.35 -20.62
CA SER A 160 -10.14 -7.83 -21.99
C SER A 160 -8.69 -8.21 -22.30
N ALA A 161 -8.39 -9.50 -22.21
CA ALA A 161 -7.25 -10.04 -22.92
C ALA A 161 -7.45 -9.78 -24.42
N PRO A 162 -6.40 -9.50 -25.21
CA PRO A 162 -6.47 -9.76 -26.64
C PRO A 162 -6.74 -11.26 -26.88
#